data_AF-A0A9X3TPU2-F1
#
_entry.id   AF-A0A9X3TPU2-F1
#
_cell.length_a   1.000
_cell.length_b   1.000
_cell.length_c   1.000
_cell.angle_alpha   90.00
_cell.angle_beta   90.00
_cell.angle_gamma   90.00
#
_symmetry.space_group_name_H-M   'P 1'
#
loop_
_entity.id
_entity.type
_entity.pdbx_description
1 polymer ?
#
loop_
_entity_poly.entity_id
_entity_poly.type
_entity_poly.pdbx_seq_one_letter_code
_entity_poly.pdbx_strand_id
1 'polypeptide(L)'
;MRELGEQEVRLEQTAEAAFDMLIRQYVNKVLRLVYLIVKDRNLAEDITQDVFMKAYQNIGSFRKESRGGGGPSHPIRSLHSR
;
A
#
# COMPACT_ATOMS: atom_id res chain seq x y z
N MET A 1 26.48 36.71 -6.66
CA MET A 1 26.13 35.31 -6.34
C MET A 1 24.90 35.33 -5.45
N ARG A 2 23.77 34.81 -5.90
CA ARG A 2 22.64 34.50 -5.01
C ARG A 2 22.81 33.03 -4.64
N GLU A 3 23.06 32.76 -3.37
CA GLU A 3 22.84 31.45 -2.76
C GLU A 3 21.35 31.14 -2.91
N LEU A 4 21.00 30.45 -4.00
CA LEU A 4 19.69 29.82 -4.11
C LEU A 4 19.76 28.62 -3.19
N GLY A 5 19.27 28.84 -1.98
CA GLY A 5 19.17 27.85 -0.93
C GLY A 5 18.71 26.53 -1.52
N GLU A 6 19.52 25.51 -1.27
CA GLU A 6 19.15 24.12 -1.37
C GLU A 6 17.81 23.99 -0.66
N GLN A 7 16.73 23.94 -1.45
CA GLN A 7 15.42 23.58 -0.94
C GLN A 7 15.56 22.12 -0.54
N GLU A 8 15.87 21.93 0.73
CA GLU A 8 15.85 20.65 1.40
C GLU A 8 14.41 20.15 1.27
N VAL A 9 14.15 19.38 0.21
CA VAL A 9 12.89 18.67 0.00
C VAL A 9 12.85 17.66 1.14
N ARG A 10 12.24 18.07 2.24
CA ARG A 10 11.90 17.20 3.34
C ARG A 10 10.92 16.20 2.74
N LEU A 11 11.44 15.04 2.34
CA LEU A 11 10.65 13.89 1.93
C LEU A 11 9.83 13.51 3.15
N GLU A 12 8.65 14.11 3.29
CA GLU A 12 7.69 13.68 4.29
C GLU A 12 7.41 12.21 3.97
N GLN A 13 7.83 11.32 4.88
CA GLN A 13 7.63 9.88 4.77
C GLN A 13 6.16 9.54 5.04
N THR A 14 5.27 10.12 4.25
CA THR A 14 3.84 9.84 4.30
C THR A 14 3.54 8.55 3.55
N ALA A 15 2.47 7.87 3.94
CA ALA A 15 1.99 6.70 3.22
C ALA A 15 1.65 7.05 1.75
N GLU A 16 1.24 8.28 1.50
CA GLU A 16 0.94 8.82 0.17
C GLU A 16 2.19 8.93 -0.70
N ALA A 17 3.29 9.50 -0.18
CA ALA A 17 4.56 9.59 -0.91
C ALA A 17 5.13 8.20 -1.25
N ALA A 18 5.06 7.26 -0.29
CA ALA A 18 5.48 5.88 -0.52
C ALA A 18 4.60 5.17 -1.57
N PHE A 19 3.29 5.46 -1.59
CA PHE A 19 2.38 4.90 -2.56
C PHE A 19 2.56 5.49 -3.96
N ASP A 20 2.84 6.80 -4.08
CA ASP A 20 3.16 7.43 -5.37
C ASP A 20 4.40 6.78 -6.00
N MET A 21 5.43 6.51 -5.20
CA MET A 21 6.62 5.76 -5.67
C MET A 21 6.26 4.36 -6.16
N LEU A 22 5.37 3.64 -5.46
CA LEU A 22 4.89 2.33 -5.89
C LEU A 22 4.12 2.40 -7.21
N ILE A 23 3.20 3.36 -7.36
CA ILE A 23 2.47 3.54 -8.62
C ILE A 23 3.45 3.77 -9.76
N ARG A 24 4.38 4.74 -9.62
CA ARG A 24 5.37 5.06 -10.66
C ARG A 24 6.20 3.84 -11.07
N GLN A 25 6.53 2.97 -10.12
CA GLN A 25 7.32 1.77 -10.38
C GLN A 25 6.53 0.65 -11.08
N TYR A 26 5.23 0.52 -10.79
CA TYR A 26 4.46 -0.66 -11.19
C TYR A 26 3.36 -0.40 -12.22
N VAL A 27 2.94 0.85 -12.47
CA VAL A 27 1.81 1.18 -13.36
C VAL A 27 1.96 0.56 -14.75
N ASN A 28 3.14 0.70 -15.37
CA ASN A 28 3.39 0.14 -16.70
C ASN A 28 3.39 -1.40 -16.71
N LYS A 29 3.84 -2.03 -15.61
CA LYS A 29 3.87 -3.50 -15.50
C LYS A 29 2.46 -4.06 -15.33
N VAL A 30 1.66 -3.43 -14.47
CA VAL A 30 0.27 -3.80 -14.23
C VAL A 30 -0.56 -3.56 -15.50
N LEU A 31 -0.43 -2.39 -16.13
CA LEU A 31 -1.13 -2.08 -17.38
C LEU A 31 -0.80 -3.11 -18.47
N ARG A 32 0.48 -3.45 -18.64
CA ARG A 32 0.90 -4.46 -19.62
C ARG A 32 0.30 -5.83 -19.30
N LEU A 33 0.30 -6.24 -18.03
CA LEU A 33 -0.29 -7.51 -17.60
C LEU A 33 -1.79 -7.56 -17.90
N VAL A 34 -2.53 -6.52 -17.51
CA VAL A 34 -3.97 -6.44 -17.74
C VAL A 34 -4.26 -6.44 -19.24
N TYR A 35 -3.55 -5.63 -20.02
CA TYR A 35 -3.69 -5.59 -21.47
C TYR A 35 -3.43 -6.96 -22.11
N LEU A 36 -2.45 -7.73 -21.62
CA LEU A 36 -2.20 -9.08 -22.11
C LEU A 36 -3.38 -10.04 -21.89
N ILE A 37 -4.23 -9.78 -20.88
CA ILE A 37 -5.41 -10.57 -20.57
C ILE A 37 -6.62 -10.09 -21.39
N VAL A 38 -6.93 -8.79 -21.32
CA VAL A 38 -8.18 -8.25 -21.88
C VAL A 38 -8.08 -7.86 -23.36
N LYS A 39 -6.87 -7.65 -23.88
CA LYS A 39 -6.57 -7.26 -25.27
C LYS A 39 -7.25 -5.96 -25.74
N ASP A 40 -7.75 -5.16 -24.82
CA ASP A 40 -8.33 -3.83 -25.05
C ASP A 40 -7.56 -2.81 -24.21
N ARG A 41 -7.12 -1.73 -24.84
CA ARG A 41 -6.29 -0.72 -24.17
C ARG A 41 -7.09 0.11 -23.18
N ASN A 42 -8.28 0.56 -23.54
CA ASN A 42 -9.10 1.43 -22.68
C ASN A 42 -9.54 0.66 -21.44
N LEU A 43 -10.02 -0.58 -21.63
CA LEU A 43 -10.41 -1.44 -20.52
C LEU A 43 -9.22 -1.80 -19.63
N ALA A 44 -8.02 -1.97 -20.20
CA ALA A 44 -6.81 -2.22 -19.41
C ALA A 44 -6.40 -1.00 -18.57
N GLU A 45 -6.53 0.21 -19.11
CA GLU A 45 -6.28 1.45 -18.38
C GLU A 45 -7.28 1.60 -17.21
N ASP A 46 -8.58 1.37 -17.45
CA ASP A 46 -9.63 1.45 -16.43
C ASP A 46 -9.39 0.43 -15.28
N ILE A 47 -9.15 -0.84 -15.63
CA ILE A 47 -8.88 -1.89 -14.63
C ILE A 47 -7.60 -1.57 -13.85
N THR A 48 -6.56 -1.05 -14.51
CA THR A 48 -5.30 -0.69 -13.84
C THR A 48 -5.53 0.41 -12.80
N GLN A 49 -6.32 1.43 -13.13
CA GLN A 49 -6.69 2.48 -12.19
C GLN A 49 -7.45 1.89 -10.99
N ASP A 50 -8.46 1.06 -11.24
CA ASP A 50 -9.23 0.38 -10.18
C ASP A 50 -8.36 -0.44 -9.23
N VAL A 51 -7.35 -1.14 -9.75
CA VAL A 51 -6.40 -1.92 -8.95
C VAL A 51 -5.62 -1.03 -8.00
N PHE A 52 -5.04 0.07 -8.48
CA PHE A 52 -4.28 0.99 -7.63
C PHE A 52 -5.20 1.73 -6.65
N MET A 53 -6.41 2.11 -7.04
CA MET A 53 -7.39 2.72 -6.13
C MET A 53 -7.75 1.78 -4.97
N LYS A 54 -8.00 0.51 -5.26
CA LYS A 54 -8.26 -0.51 -4.22
C LYS A 54 -7.03 -0.74 -3.34
N ALA A 55 -5.83 -0.78 -3.90
CA ALA A 55 -4.59 -0.91 -3.14
C ALA A 55 -4.38 0.27 -2.18
N TYR A 56 -4.66 1.50 -2.64
CA TYR A 56 -4.55 2.71 -1.83
C TYR A 56 -5.51 2.67 -0.63
N GLN A 57 -6.78 2.32 -0.87
CA GLN A 57 -7.79 2.20 0.19
C GLN A 57 -7.41 1.18 1.27
N ASN A 58 -6.66 0.13 0.90
CA ASN A 58 -6.25 -0.93 1.81
C ASN A 58 -4.85 -0.73 2.44
N ILE A 59 -4.14 0.35 2.11
CA ILE A 59 -2.78 0.58 2.64
C ILE A 59 -2.78 0.73 4.17
N GLY A 60 -3.87 1.23 4.75
CA GLY A 60 -4.06 1.35 6.19
C GLY A 60 -4.40 0.03 6.90
N SER A 61 -5.07 -0.91 6.22
CA SER A 61 -5.45 -2.22 6.78
C SER A 61 -4.29 -3.22 6.74
N PHE A 62 -3.41 -3.14 5.73
CA PHE A 62 -2.23 -4.01 5.60
C PHE A 62 -1.28 -3.94 6.81
N ARG A 63 -1.20 -2.79 7.49
CA ARG A 63 -0.36 -2.63 8.70
C ARG A 63 -0.90 -3.38 9.93
N LYS A 64 -2.19 -3.74 9.97
CA LYS A 64 -2.79 -4.45 11.10
C LYS A 64 -2.58 -5.95 11.03
N GLU A 65 -2.53 -6.53 9.84
CA GLU A 65 -2.43 -7.99 9.68
C GLU A 65 -0.99 -8.50 9.93
N SER A 66 0.03 -7.71 9.60
CA SER A 66 1.43 -8.08 9.80
C SER A 66 1.94 -7.91 11.25
N ARG A 67 1.10 -7.49 12.21
CA ARG A 67 1.45 -7.37 13.65
C ARG A 67 0.73 -8.38 14.57
N GLY A 68 -0.03 -9.33 14.02
CA GLY A 68 -0.70 -10.38 14.78
C GLY A 68 0.14 -11.63 15.03
N GLY A 69 1.34 -11.48 15.62
CA GLY A 69 2.21 -12.61 16.01
C GLY A 69 2.34 -12.83 17.51
N GLY A 70 1.58 -12.10 18.34
CA GLY A 70 1.49 -12.34 19.78
C GLY A 70 0.30 -13.26 20.05
N GLY A 71 0.57 -14.52 20.43
CA GLY A 71 -0.44 -15.55 20.64
C GLY A 71 -1.57 -15.17 21.59
N PRO A 72 -2.67 -15.93 21.61
CA PRO A 72 -3.81 -15.58 22.42
C PRO A 72 -3.47 -15.77 23.90
N SER A 73 -3.25 -14.66 24.60
CA SER A 73 -3.22 -14.54 26.06
C SER A 73 -4.59 -14.89 26.64
N HIS A 74 -4.96 -16.16 26.64
CA HIS A 74 -6.09 -16.63 27.43
C HIS A 74 -5.71 -16.53 28.90
N PRO A 75 -6.42 -15.75 29.74
CA PRO A 75 -6.23 -15.83 31.17
C PRO A 75 -6.71 -17.22 31.62
N ILE A 76 -5.78 -18.03 32.13
CA ILE A 76 -6.07 -19.28 32.84
C ILE A 76 -6.95 -18.88 34.03
N ARG A 77 -8.27 -19.03 33.88
CA ARG A 77 -9.21 -18.85 34.98
C ARG A 77 -8.96 -19.99 35.96
N SER A 78 -8.39 -19.65 37.11
CA SER A 78 -8.23 -20.55 38.24
C SER A 78 -9.59 -21.17 38.61
N LEU A 79 -9.68 -22.49 38.47
CA LEU A 79 -10.75 -23.25 39.10
C LEU A 79 -10.61 -23.06 40.61
N HIS A 80 -11.56 -22.34 41.19
CA HIS A 80 -11.77 -22.35 42.63
C HIS A 80 -12.32 -23.72 43.03
N SER A 81 -11.65 -24.31 44.01
CA SER A 81 -12.04 -25.49 44.75
C SER A 81 -13.49 -25.42 45.23
N ARG A 82 -14.30 -26.40 44.84
CA ARG A 82 -15.38 -26.99 45.64
C ARG A 82 -15.54 -28.44 45.25
#